data_AF-A0A8T6VSG8-F1
#
_entry.id   AF-A0A8T6VSG8-F1
#
_cell.length_a   1.000
_cell.length_b   1.000
_cell.length_c   1.000
_cell.angle_alpha   90.00
_cell.angle_beta   90.00
_cell.angle_gamma   90.00
#
_symmetry.space_group_name_H-M   'P 1'
#
loop_
_entity.id
_entity.type
_entity.pdbx_description
1 polymer ?
#
loop_
_entity_poly.entity_id
_entity_poly.type
_entity_poly.pdbx_seq_one_letter_code
_entity_poly.pdbx_strand_id
1 'polypeptide(L)' 'MKRLCIKTNLEEALLDSDFVIESIYENLEVKRKLFKKMDALLPEKIIIASSTSGLMMSNIAQDMSQHPERAIVA' A
#
# COMPACT_ATOMS: atom_id res chain seq x y z
N MET A 1 18.51 8.19 -15.75
CA MET A 1 17.50 7.37 -15.05
C MET A 1 18.11 6.59 -13.87
N LYS A 2 18.83 7.25 -12.94
CA LYS A 2 19.50 6.55 -11.82
C LYS A 2 18.64 6.43 -10.54
N ARG A 3 17.45 7.04 -10.52
CA ARG A 3 16.53 7.12 -9.37
C ARG A 3 15.22 6.34 -9.59
N LEU A 4 15.14 5.59 -10.68
CA LEU A 4 13.97 4.79 -11.03
C LEU A 4 14.42 3.34 -11.21
N CYS A 5 13.84 2.43 -10.44
CA CYS A 5 14.03 1.01 -10.57
C CYS A 5 12.66 0.37 -10.82
N ILE A 6 12.62 -0.64 -11.69
CA ILE A 6 11.40 -1.39 -11.98
C ILE A 6 11.56 -2.77 -11.37
N LYS A 7 10.56 -3.18 -10.59
CA LYS A 7 10.47 -4.48 -9.95
C LYS A 7 9.13 -5.11 -10.34
N THR A 8 9.14 -6.42 -10.59
CA THR A 8 7.93 -7.21 -10.88
C THR A 8 7.49 -8.07 -9.71
N ASN A 9 8.32 -8.14 -8.66
CA ASN A 9 8.01 -8.77 -7.39
C ASN A 9 7.71 -7.67 -6.36
N LEU A 10 6.60 -7.83 -5.62
CA LEU A 10 6.16 -6.85 -4.62
C LEU A 10 7.15 -6.73 -3.45
N GLU A 11 7.62 -7.84 -2.89
CA GLU A 11 8.52 -7.82 -1.73
C GLU A 11 9.83 -7.10 -2.08
N GLU A 12 10.39 -7.37 -3.27
CA GLU A 12 11.55 -6.63 -3.77
C GLU A 12 11.29 -5.14 -3.98
N ALA A 13 10.07 -4.78 -4.41
CA ALA A 13 9.69 -3.38 -4.63
C ALA A 13 9.52 -2.61 -3.30
N LEU A 14 9.20 -3.31 -2.21
CA LEU A 14 8.98 -2.73 -0.89
C LEU A 14 10.27 -2.59 -0.07
N LEU A 15 11.36 -3.26 -0.46
CA LEU A 15 12.64 -3.15 0.23
C LEU A 15 13.11 -1.69 0.30
N ASP A 16 13.59 -1.30 1.48
CA ASP A 16 14.11 0.05 1.77
C ASP A 16 13.14 1.20 1.47
N SER A 17 11.83 0.91 1.38
CA SER A 17 10.81 1.95 1.17
C SER A 17 10.53 2.71 2.46
N ASP A 18 10.58 4.04 2.40
CA ASP A 18 10.11 4.92 3.48
C ASP A 18 8.62 5.31 3.32
N PHE A 19 8.08 5.18 2.10
CA PHE A 19 6.71 5.55 1.73
C PHE A 19 6.26 4.75 0.51
N VAL A 20 5.00 4.31 0.48
CA VAL A 20 4.43 3.53 -0.63
C VAL A 20 3.16 4.18 -1.16
N ILE A 21 3.03 4.29 -2.48
CA ILE A 21 1.78 4.68 -3.16
C ILE A 21 1.26 3.49 -3.96
N GLU A 22 0.06 3.05 -3.61
CA GLU A 22 -0.72 2.08 -4.35
C GLU A 22 -1.53 2.78 -5.44
N SER A 23 -1.36 2.35 -6.69
CA SER A 23 -2.03 2.88 -7.88
C SER A 23 -2.50 1.77 -8.83
N ILE A 24 -3.11 0.73 -8.28
CA ILE A 24 -3.80 -0.33 -9.03
C ILE A 24 -5.19 0.14 -9.46
N TYR A 25 -5.85 -0.66 -10.31
CA TYR A 25 -7.20 -0.37 -10.78
C TYR A 25 -8.21 -0.21 -9.63
N GLU A 26 -9.23 0.63 -9.86
CA GLU A 26 -10.18 1.06 -8.82
C GLU A 26 -11.19 -0.05 -8.44
N ASN A 27 -10.73 -1.02 -7.66
CA ASN A 27 -11.53 -2.12 -7.13
C ASN A 27 -11.24 -2.35 -5.65
N LEU A 28 -12.28 -2.28 -4.82
CA LEU A 28 -12.14 -2.35 -3.37
C LEU A 28 -11.53 -3.67 -2.88
N GLU A 29 -11.96 -4.81 -3.41
CA GLU A 29 -11.48 -6.12 -2.96
C GLU A 29 -10.00 -6.30 -3.25
N VAL A 30 -9.55 -5.85 -4.42
CA VAL A 30 -8.16 -5.98 -4.86
C VAL A 30 -7.25 -5.05 -4.05
N LYS A 31 -7.69 -3.81 -3.79
CA LYS A 31 -6.98 -2.88 -2.92
C LYS A 31 -6.86 -3.42 -1.49
N ARG A 32 -7.95 -3.96 -0.91
CA ARG A 32 -7.91 -4.58 0.43
C ARG A 32 -6.91 -5.72 0.52
N LYS A 33 -6.90 -6.64 -0.46
CA LYS A 33 -5.93 -7.74 -0.53
C LYS A 33 -4.48 -7.24 -0.59
N LEU A 34 -4.23 -6.20 -1.38
CA LEU A 34 -2.89 -5.62 -1.50
C LEU A 34 -2.47 -4.89 -0.24
N PHE A 35 -3.34 -4.06 0.36
CA PHE A 35 -3.07 -3.37 1.62
C PHE A 35 -2.80 -4.34 2.77
N LYS A 36 -3.60 -5.41 2.92
CA LYS A 36 -3.34 -6.47 3.88
C LYS A 36 -1.96 -7.12 3.68
N LYS A 37 -1.58 -7.36 2.43
CA LYS A 37 -0.27 -7.95 2.11
C LYS A 37 0.88 -6.99 2.47
N MET A 38 0.77 -5.72 2.10
CA MET A 38 1.77 -4.70 2.44
C MET A 38 1.85 -4.48 3.95
N ASP A 39 0.73 -4.55 4.65
CA ASP A 39 0.67 -4.41 6.10
C ASP A 39 1.50 -5.49 6.84
N ALA A 40 1.46 -6.72 6.34
CA ALA A 40 2.25 -7.82 6.89
C ALA A 40 3.75 -7.76 6.53
N LEU A 41 4.12 -7.04 5.46
CA LEU A 41 5.49 -6.98 4.95
C LEU A 41 6.27 -5.75 5.43
N LEU A 42 5.58 -4.64 5.69
CA LEU A 42 6.20 -3.35 5.98
C LEU A 42 6.25 -3.06 7.49
N PRO A 43 7.37 -2.57 8.03
CA PRO A 43 7.45 -2.08 9.41
C PRO A 43 6.43 -0.98 9.70
N GLU A 44 5.90 -0.92 10.93
CA GLU A 44 4.89 0.05 11.40
C GLU A 44 5.09 1.48 10.88
N LYS A 45 6.34 1.97 10.92
CA LYS A 45 6.70 3.35 10.56
C LYS A 45 6.46 3.72 9.08
N ILE A 46 6.22 2.75 8.20
CA ILE A 46 6.07 2.99 6.76
C ILE A 46 4.62 3.33 6.42
N ILE A 47 4.42 4.52 5.84
CA ILE A 47 3.11 4.98 5.38
C ILE A 47 2.75 4.28 4.06
N ILE A 48 1.48 3.87 3.95
CA ILE A 48 0.92 3.24 2.76
C ILE A 48 -0.25 4.11 2.27
N ALA A 49 -0.08 4.75 1.12
CA ALA A 49 -1.08 5.62 0.53
C ALA A 49 -1.80 4.95 -0.64
N SER A 50 -3.10 5.20 -0.82
CA SER A 50 -3.83 4.84 -2.04
C SER A 50 -4.09 6.09 -2.89
N SER A 51 -3.93 5.97 -4.20
CA SER A 51 -4.33 7.00 -5.17
C SER A 51 -5.84 6.96 -5.52
N THR A 52 -6.64 6.35 -4.65
CA THR A 52 -8.10 6.20 -4.82
C THR A 52 -8.78 7.56 -4.97
N SER A 53 -9.78 7.61 -5.86
CA SER A 53 -10.57 8.83 -6.12
C SER A 53 -11.97 8.79 -5.47
N GLY A 54 -12.42 7.61 -5.03
CA GLY A 54 -13.80 7.43 -4.57
C GLY A 54 -14.02 6.39 -3.47
N LEU A 55 -13.03 5.56 -3.15
CA LEU A 55 -13.13 4.60 -2.06
C LEU A 55 -12.69 5.22 -0.73
N MET A 56 -13.47 4.98 0.32
CA MET A 56 -13.13 5.39 1.69
C MET A 56 -11.91 4.61 2.19
N MET A 57 -10.95 5.33 2.79
CA MET A 57 -9.73 4.69 3.31
C MET A 57 -10.03 3.60 4.33
N SER A 58 -11.01 3.83 5.21
CA SER A 58 -11.46 2.84 6.21
C SER A 58 -11.90 1.52 5.58
N ASN A 59 -12.49 1.55 4.37
CA ASN A 59 -12.93 0.34 3.68
C ASN A 59 -11.74 -0.42 3.05
N ILE A 60 -10.72 0.29 2.57
CA ILE A 60 -9.52 -0.32 1.98
C ILE A 60 -8.62 -0.90 3.09
N ALA A 61 -8.45 -0.18 4.20
CA ALA A 61 -7.61 -0.60 5.31
C ALA A 61 -8.27 -1.66 6.22
N GLN A 62 -9.54 -2.00 5.98
CA GLN A 62 -10.34 -2.86 6.87
C GLN A 62 -9.72 -4.25 7.14
N ASP A 63 -8.92 -4.78 6.21
CA ASP A 63 -8.30 -6.11 6.36
C ASP A 63 -6.82 -6.05 6.79
N MET A 64 -6.29 -4.86 7.09
CA MET A 64 -4.99 -4.67 7.73
C MET A 64 -5.11 -5.02 9.22
N SER A 65 -4.21 -5.87 9.73
CA SER A 65 -4.30 -6.41 11.09
C SER A 65 -3.18 -5.94 12.02
N GLN A 66 -2.10 -5.38 11.47
CA GLN A 66 -0.93 -4.96 12.24
C GLN A 66 -1.02 -3.46 12.54
N HIS A 67 -1.07 -2.63 11.50
CA HIS A 67 -0.93 -1.18 11.64
C HIS A 67 -1.86 -0.42 10.65
N PRO A 68 -3.20 -0.53 10.79
CA PRO A 68 -4.15 0.12 9.87
C PRO A 68 -4.10 1.66 9.90
N GLU A 69 -3.66 2.27 10.99
CA GLU A 69 -3.59 3.72 11.20
C GLU A 69 -2.61 4.45 10.27
N ARG A 70 -1.68 3.72 9.64
CA ARG A 70 -0.71 4.27 8.68
C ARG A 70 -1.23 4.33 7.24
N ALA A 71 -2.46 3.88 6.99
CA ALA A 71 -3.09 3.93 5.67
C ALA A 71 -3.74 5.30 5.42
N ILE A 72 -3.38 5.95 4.31
CA ILE A 72 -3.90 7.28 3.94
C ILE A 72 -4.35 7.36 2.47
N VAL A 73 -5.11 8.41 2.14
CA VAL A 73 -5.38 8.79 0.75
C VAL A 73 -4.37 9.87 0.35
N ALA A 74 -3.80 9.76 -0.85
CA ALA A 74 -2.87 10.74 -1.43
C ALA A 74 -3.50 11.47 -2.62
#